data_AF-A0A3N5T6C1-F1
#
_entry.id   AF-A0A3N5T6C1-F1
#
_cell.length_a   1.000
_cell.length_b   1.000
_cell.length_c   1.000
_cell.angle_alpha   90.00
_cell.angle_beta   90.00
_cell.angle_gamma   90.00
#
_symmetry.space_group_name_H-M   'P 1'
#
loop_
_entity.id
_entity.type
_entity.pdbx_description
1 polymer ?
#
loop_
_entity_poly.entity_id
_entity_poly.type
_entity_poly.pdbx_seq_one_letter_code
_entity_poly.pdbx_strand_id
1 'polypeptide(L)'
;GATIRHGGQVSPITVVELDGGTTYRIETGERRYWAYHWLTTWVGDEFDQIQCIVVEQASPWRQAAENTSREGLSAMAIARQLATLLLDLYGIELDYTRPISNDWYRQALDYRVPRGEGPNLRAALGGMERVQFHRLQALLRLPDPIWELADRFRLEEKRLRYVLKVEDETQQVELVRAIIDQNLSAERVQQIVESGRLADFLEGADRYHGQSYKTTAERVADRWAGLAGQIPKADLGMVADRWLSRQTTDEVREQVATLYELLEIVERRLDD
;
A
#
# COMPACT_ATOMS: atom_id res chain seq x y z
N GLY A 1 5.20 -15.16 -8.33
CA GLY A 1 6.21 -16.17 -8.68
C GLY A 1 7.59 -15.60 -8.47
N ALA A 2 8.48 -16.33 -7.80
CA ALA A 2 9.83 -15.87 -7.47
C ALA A 2 10.78 -16.11 -8.66
N THR A 3 11.25 -15.03 -9.29
CA THR A 3 12.37 -15.07 -10.24
C THR A 3 13.67 -14.94 -9.44
N ILE A 4 14.01 -16.00 -8.70
CA ILE A 4 15.37 -16.21 -8.19
C ILE A 4 15.79 -17.56 -8.77
N ARG A 5 16.12 -17.57 -10.08
CA ARG A 5 16.75 -18.73 -10.71
C ARG A 5 18.06 -18.30 -11.33
N HIS A 6 19.06 -19.15 -11.13
CA HIS A 6 20.44 -19.04 -11.54
C HIS A 6 20.66 -18.28 -12.86
N GLY A 7 21.44 -17.20 -12.78
CA GLY A 7 22.01 -16.50 -13.93
C GLY A 7 21.28 -15.21 -14.31
N GLY A 8 21.85 -14.07 -13.91
CA GLY A 8 21.58 -12.77 -14.53
C GLY A 8 20.86 -11.76 -13.63
N GLN A 9 21.64 -10.95 -12.92
CA GLN A 9 21.24 -9.67 -12.31
C GLN A 9 20.05 -9.70 -11.31
N VAL A 10 20.26 -10.30 -10.14
CA VAL A 10 19.59 -9.80 -8.94
C VAL A 10 20.34 -8.54 -8.53
N SER A 11 19.66 -7.39 -8.42
CA SER A 11 20.29 -6.21 -7.85
C SER A 11 20.89 -6.57 -6.48
N PRO A 12 22.08 -6.09 -6.09
CA PRO A 12 22.62 -6.33 -4.75
C PRO A 12 21.84 -5.54 -3.69
N ILE A 13 21.80 -6.03 -2.44
CA ILE A 13 21.29 -5.23 -1.31
C ILE A 13 22.29 -4.12 -0.99
N THR A 14 21.86 -3.02 -0.36
CA THR A 14 22.81 -2.01 0.12
C THR A 14 22.85 -2.06 1.64
N VAL A 15 24.06 -2.02 2.20
CA VAL A 15 24.29 -2.11 3.64
C VAL A 15 25.27 -1.03 4.12
N VAL A 16 25.13 -0.62 5.36
CA VAL A 16 26.09 0.23 6.06
C VAL A 16 26.84 -0.63 7.05
N GLU A 17 28.16 -0.51 7.03
CA GLU A 17 29.04 -1.17 7.99
C GLU A 17 28.86 -0.57 9.38
N LEU A 18 28.70 -1.44 10.38
CA LEU A 18 28.69 -1.12 11.79
C LEU A 18 29.86 -1.84 12.48
N ASP A 19 30.34 -1.28 13.59
CA ASP A 19 31.30 -1.92 14.48
C ASP A 19 32.53 -2.52 13.78
N GLY A 20 33.11 -1.77 12.83
CA GLY A 20 34.34 -2.12 12.12
C GLY A 20 34.26 -3.40 11.29
N GLY A 21 33.09 -3.72 10.71
CA GLY A 21 32.93 -4.81 9.75
C GLY A 21 32.31 -6.07 10.33
N THR A 22 31.96 -6.06 11.60
CA THR A 22 31.37 -7.22 12.28
C THR A 22 29.86 -7.31 12.08
N THR A 23 29.18 -6.16 11.95
CA THR A 23 27.73 -6.10 11.76
C THR A 23 27.41 -5.15 10.61
N TYR A 24 26.32 -5.43 9.90
CA TYR A 24 25.87 -4.61 8.78
C TYR A 24 24.40 -4.23 8.99
N ARG A 25 24.07 -2.94 8.81
CA ARG A 25 22.69 -2.47 8.75
C ARG A 25 22.22 -2.45 7.31
N ILE A 26 21.10 -3.09 7.02
CA ILE A 26 20.47 -3.04 5.69
C ILE A 26 19.91 -1.63 5.45
N GLU A 27 20.30 -1.01 4.35
CA GLU A 27 19.74 0.25 3.86
C GLU A 27 18.62 -0.03 2.85
N THR A 28 18.87 -0.93 1.90
CA THR A 28 17.94 -1.29 0.83
C THR A 28 17.91 -2.80 0.60
N GLY A 29 16.75 -3.31 0.17
CA GLY A 29 16.63 -4.73 -0.19
C GLY A 29 16.27 -5.70 0.94
N GLU A 30 15.67 -5.24 2.04
CA GLU A 30 15.21 -6.11 3.15
C GLU A 30 14.36 -7.31 2.69
N ARG A 31 13.47 -7.14 1.70
CA ARG A 31 12.68 -8.27 1.16
C ARG A 31 13.56 -9.35 0.52
N ARG A 32 14.66 -8.95 -0.13
CA ARG A 32 15.63 -9.88 -0.72
C ARG A 32 16.42 -10.59 0.39
N TYR A 33 16.82 -9.87 1.43
CA TYR A 33 17.42 -10.46 2.62
C TYR A 33 16.50 -11.53 3.26
N TRP A 34 15.23 -11.20 3.50
CA TRP A 34 14.26 -12.15 4.06
C TRP A 34 13.99 -13.34 3.13
N ALA A 35 13.94 -13.11 1.82
CA ALA A 35 13.81 -14.19 0.85
C ALA A 35 15.02 -15.14 0.89
N TYR A 36 16.25 -14.63 0.97
CA TYR A 36 17.46 -15.45 1.15
C TYR A 36 17.39 -16.21 2.48
N HIS A 37 17.09 -15.54 3.59
CA HIS A 37 16.96 -16.19 4.90
C HIS A 37 15.93 -17.33 4.90
N TRP A 38 14.77 -17.12 4.27
CA TRP A 38 13.79 -18.19 4.07
C TRP A 38 14.33 -19.31 3.17
N LEU A 39 14.96 -19.00 2.03
CA LEU A 39 15.53 -20.02 1.15
C LEU A 39 16.61 -20.84 1.86
N THR A 40 17.49 -20.22 2.66
CA THR A 40 18.47 -20.96 3.49
C THR A 40 17.76 -21.91 4.45
N THR A 41 16.68 -21.45 5.09
CA THR A 41 15.92 -22.26 6.06
C THR A 41 15.23 -23.47 5.43
N TRP A 42 14.74 -23.34 4.18
CA TRP A 42 13.87 -24.34 3.54
C TRP A 42 14.52 -25.15 2.41
N VAL A 43 15.57 -24.62 1.78
CA VAL A 43 16.22 -25.20 0.58
C VAL A 43 17.67 -25.61 0.88
N GLY A 44 18.28 -25.06 1.93
CA GLY A 44 19.64 -25.40 2.38
C GLY A 44 20.67 -24.29 2.11
N ASP A 45 21.94 -24.60 2.38
CA ASP A 45 23.02 -23.61 2.52
C ASP A 45 23.43 -22.89 1.22
N GLU A 46 22.86 -23.25 0.07
CA GLU A 46 23.13 -22.60 -1.23
C GLU A 46 22.75 -21.10 -1.28
N PHE A 47 21.99 -20.62 -0.29
CA PHE A 47 21.57 -19.23 -0.14
C PHE A 47 22.13 -18.55 1.12
N ASP A 48 23.22 -19.09 1.70
CA ASP A 48 23.86 -18.56 2.91
C ASP A 48 24.54 -17.19 2.71
N GLN A 49 24.82 -16.81 1.45
CA GLN A 49 25.45 -15.55 1.07
C GLN A 49 24.57 -14.72 0.13
N ILE A 50 24.45 -13.43 0.42
CA ILE A 50 23.74 -12.46 -0.41
C ILE A 50 24.70 -11.36 -0.89
N GLN A 51 24.66 -11.02 -2.18
CA GLN A 51 25.47 -9.92 -2.71
C GLN A 51 25.02 -8.58 -2.11
N CYS A 52 25.97 -7.84 -1.55
CA CYS A 52 25.73 -6.51 -1.00
C CYS A 52 26.72 -5.47 -1.54
N ILE A 53 26.28 -4.22 -1.56
CA ILE A 53 27.12 -3.03 -1.74
C ILE A 53 27.21 -2.36 -0.36
N VAL A 54 28.44 -2.20 0.14
CA VAL A 54 28.69 -1.43 1.36
C VAL A 54 28.72 0.05 0.98
N VAL A 55 27.89 0.86 1.64
CA VAL A 55 27.88 2.32 1.51
C VAL A 55 28.33 2.97 2.80
N GLU A 56 29.00 4.11 2.67
CA GLU A 56 29.61 4.82 3.80
C GLU A 56 28.57 5.26 4.84
N GLN A 57 27.40 5.74 4.40
CA GLN A 57 26.33 6.21 5.27
C GLN A 57 24.95 5.89 4.70
N ALA A 58 24.01 5.52 5.57
CA ALA A 58 22.62 5.29 5.18
C ALA A 58 21.98 6.62 4.78
N SER A 59 21.24 6.62 3.68
CA SER A 59 20.51 7.78 3.20
C SER A 59 19.02 7.48 3.13
N PRO A 60 18.18 8.17 3.93
CA PRO A 60 16.73 8.02 3.84
C PRO A 60 16.21 8.38 2.43
N TRP A 61 16.92 9.25 1.70
CA TRP A 61 16.63 9.63 0.32
C TRP A 61 16.82 8.50 -0.70
N ARG A 62 17.92 7.74 -0.57
CA ARG A 62 18.17 6.58 -1.45
C ARG A 62 17.18 5.45 -1.16
N GLN A 63 16.92 5.20 0.12
CA GLN A 63 15.92 4.23 0.55
C GLN A 63 14.50 4.62 0.06
N ALA A 64 14.17 5.91 0.14
CA ALA A 64 12.92 6.44 -0.37
C ALA A 64 12.76 6.21 -1.88
N ALA A 65 13.77 6.58 -2.67
CA ALA A 65 13.75 6.39 -4.12
C ALA A 65 13.55 4.91 -4.51
N GLU A 66 14.23 3.98 -3.81
CA GLU A 66 14.06 2.54 -4.04
C GLU A 66 12.65 2.05 -3.68
N ASN A 67 12.09 2.54 -2.57
CA ASN A 67 10.77 2.13 -2.12
C ASN A 67 9.68 2.65 -3.05
N THR A 68 9.77 3.88 -3.53
CA THR A 68 8.76 4.47 -4.43
C THR A 68 8.82 3.90 -5.84
N SER A 69 9.99 3.44 -6.31
CA SER A 69 10.08 2.73 -7.60
C SER A 69 9.43 1.35 -7.58
N ARG A 70 9.10 0.81 -6.39
CA ARG A 70 8.39 -0.47 -6.25
C ARG A 70 6.89 -0.21 -6.25
N GLU A 71 6.17 -0.86 -7.15
CA GLU A 71 4.71 -0.77 -7.21
C GLU A 71 4.05 -1.25 -5.89
N GLY A 72 2.98 -0.56 -5.49
CA GLY A 72 2.06 -1.05 -4.45
C GLY A 72 2.27 -0.53 -3.02
N LEU A 73 2.90 0.64 -2.83
CA LEU A 73 2.88 1.32 -1.53
C LEU A 73 1.47 1.85 -1.19
N SER A 74 1.06 1.70 0.07
CA SER A 74 -0.12 2.40 0.59
C SER A 74 0.13 3.91 0.62
N ALA A 75 -0.93 4.71 0.66
CA ALA A 75 -0.79 6.15 0.86
C ALA A 75 -0.13 6.51 2.20
N MET A 76 -0.34 5.70 3.24
CA MET A 76 0.29 5.90 4.55
C MET A 76 1.78 5.58 4.55
N ALA A 77 2.21 4.55 3.82
CA ALA A 77 3.63 4.26 3.63
C ALA A 77 4.33 5.42 2.92
N ILE A 78 3.72 5.97 1.88
CA ILE A 78 4.23 7.16 1.18
C ILE A 78 4.23 8.38 2.12
N ALA A 79 3.19 8.59 2.92
CA ALA A 79 3.12 9.70 3.88
C ALA A 79 4.23 9.61 4.94
N ARG A 80 4.50 8.42 5.48
CA ARG A 80 5.62 8.19 6.40
C ARG A 80 6.96 8.43 5.75
N GLN A 81 7.13 8.01 4.50
CA GLN A 81 8.36 8.27 3.75
C GLN A 81 8.58 9.77 3.51
N LEU A 82 7.53 10.50 3.11
CA LEU A 82 7.57 11.96 3.01
C LEU A 82 7.92 12.61 4.36
N ALA A 83 7.33 12.13 5.46
CA ALA A 83 7.64 12.62 6.80
C ALA A 83 9.12 12.42 7.15
N THR A 84 9.68 11.24 6.88
CA THR A 84 11.10 10.96 7.09
C THR A 84 11.99 11.93 6.32
N LEU A 85 11.75 12.12 5.02
CA LEU A 85 12.55 13.04 4.20
C LEU A 85 12.39 14.50 4.67
N LEU A 86 11.18 14.89 5.07
CA LEU A 86 10.94 16.24 5.56
C LEU A 86 11.67 16.48 6.87
N LEU A 87 11.61 15.56 7.82
CA LEU A 87 12.30 15.67 9.11
C LEU A 87 13.82 15.67 8.94
N ASP A 88 14.35 14.86 8.01
CA ASP A 88 15.77 14.86 7.64
C ASP A 88 16.25 16.23 7.13
N LEU A 89 15.47 16.93 6.29
CA LEU A 89 15.78 18.30 5.85
C LEU A 89 15.89 19.31 7.00
N TYR A 90 15.27 19.02 8.14
CA TYR A 90 15.33 19.85 9.35
C TYR A 90 16.34 19.33 10.38
N GLY A 91 17.16 18.33 10.04
CA GLY A 91 18.15 17.73 10.92
C GLY A 91 17.54 16.90 12.05
N ILE A 92 16.32 16.40 11.87
CA ILE A 92 15.64 15.55 12.84
C ILE A 92 15.83 14.10 12.40
N GLU A 93 16.80 13.45 13.04
CA GLU A 93 17.22 12.10 12.68
C GLU A 93 16.36 11.00 13.33
N LEU A 94 16.30 9.86 12.65
CA LEU A 94 15.68 8.64 13.16
C LEU A 94 16.60 7.91 14.12
N ASP A 95 16.06 7.56 15.28
CA ASP A 95 16.70 6.62 16.19
C ASP A 95 16.26 5.19 15.85
N TYR A 96 17.09 4.49 15.09
CA TYR A 96 16.85 3.12 14.65
C TYR A 96 17.05 2.06 15.74
N THR A 97 17.49 2.44 16.95
CA THR A 97 17.69 1.48 18.06
C THR A 97 16.40 1.04 18.72
N ARG A 98 15.29 1.72 18.41
CA ARG A 98 13.96 1.48 18.99
C ARG A 98 12.87 1.48 17.92
N PRO A 99 11.71 0.86 18.20
CA PRO A 99 10.55 0.99 17.33
C PRO A 99 10.18 2.46 17.12
N ILE A 100 10.00 2.86 15.86
CA ILE A 100 9.62 4.22 15.49
C ILE A 100 8.11 4.35 15.70
N SER A 101 7.69 5.26 16.58
CA SER A 101 6.27 5.50 16.85
C SER A 101 5.63 6.37 15.75
N ASN A 102 4.31 6.27 15.59
CA ASN A 102 3.58 7.12 14.66
C ASN A 102 3.74 8.62 14.99
N ASP A 103 3.89 8.95 16.27
CA ASP A 103 4.11 10.33 16.73
C ASP A 103 5.42 10.92 16.22
N TRP A 104 6.46 10.10 16.00
CA TRP A 104 7.69 10.58 15.36
C TRP A 104 7.39 11.13 13.96
N TYR A 105 6.63 10.41 13.15
CA TYR A 105 6.24 10.87 11.82
C TYR A 105 5.29 12.07 11.88
N ARG A 106 4.41 12.16 12.90
CA ARG A 106 3.46 13.27 13.07
C ARG A 106 4.16 14.62 13.27
N GLN A 107 5.37 14.65 13.81
CA GLN A 107 6.17 15.88 13.91
C GLN A 107 6.31 16.59 12.56
N ALA A 108 6.33 15.82 11.45
CA ALA A 108 6.41 16.38 10.11
C ALA A 108 5.27 17.36 9.79
N LEU A 109 4.11 17.29 10.45
CA LEU A 109 2.98 18.20 10.25
C LEU A 109 3.32 19.68 10.52
N ASP A 110 4.29 19.93 11.39
CA ASP A 110 4.75 21.27 11.78
C ASP A 110 5.74 21.88 10.78
N TYR A 111 6.27 21.05 9.89
CA TYR A 111 7.28 21.45 8.93
C TYR A 111 6.69 21.70 7.54
N ARG A 112 7.40 22.49 6.74
CA ARG A 112 7.06 22.77 5.34
C ARG A 112 8.26 22.43 4.49
N VAL A 113 8.03 22.01 3.25
CA VAL A 113 9.12 21.80 2.30
C VAL A 113 9.93 23.10 2.16
N PRO A 114 11.23 23.11 2.53
CA PRO A 114 12.10 24.27 2.39
C PRO A 114 12.18 24.74 0.94
N ARG A 115 12.48 26.04 0.74
CA ARG A 115 12.67 26.59 -0.60
C ARG A 115 13.86 25.90 -1.26
N GLY A 116 13.68 25.46 -2.50
CA GLY A 116 14.73 24.77 -3.26
C GLY A 116 14.72 23.24 -3.12
N GLU A 117 14.08 22.67 -2.09
CA GLU A 117 14.09 21.22 -1.82
C GLU A 117 12.99 20.43 -2.54
N GLY A 118 12.03 21.14 -3.15
CA GLY A 118 10.95 20.52 -3.92
C GLY A 118 11.45 19.50 -4.96
N PRO A 119 12.42 19.83 -5.84
CA PRO A 119 13.00 18.89 -6.80
C PRO A 119 13.60 17.63 -6.18
N ASN A 120 14.28 17.75 -5.03
CA ASN A 120 14.87 16.60 -4.34
C ASN A 120 13.79 15.65 -3.83
N LEU A 121 12.74 16.19 -3.21
CA LEU A 121 11.58 15.39 -2.79
C LEU A 121 10.88 14.73 -3.98
N ARG A 122 10.73 15.43 -5.11
CA ARG A 122 10.14 14.83 -6.32
C ARG A 122 10.98 13.66 -6.82
N ALA A 123 12.31 13.80 -6.86
CA ALA A 123 13.19 12.72 -7.28
C ALA A 123 13.08 11.49 -6.36
N ALA A 124 13.08 11.70 -5.04
CA ALA A 124 12.99 10.62 -4.06
C ALA A 124 11.60 9.97 -3.94
N LEU A 125 10.54 10.71 -4.31
CA LEU A 125 9.15 10.26 -4.24
C LEU A 125 8.55 10.02 -5.64
N GLY A 126 9.35 9.55 -6.60
CA GLY A 126 8.84 9.05 -7.88
C GLY A 126 8.13 10.09 -8.75
N GLY A 127 8.56 11.35 -8.70
CA GLY A 127 8.05 12.43 -9.55
C GLY A 127 6.77 13.10 -9.06
N MET A 128 6.31 12.82 -7.84
CA MET A 128 5.09 13.42 -7.28
C MET A 128 5.13 14.95 -7.23
N GLU A 129 4.00 15.59 -7.51
CA GLU A 129 3.87 17.05 -7.51
C GLU A 129 3.77 17.66 -6.10
N ARG A 130 4.12 18.94 -5.98
CA ARG A 130 4.13 19.64 -4.66
C ARG A 130 2.77 19.61 -3.97
N VAL A 131 1.66 19.68 -4.72
CA VAL A 131 0.30 19.60 -4.18
C VAL A 131 0.05 18.22 -3.56
N GLN A 132 0.63 17.15 -4.12
CA GLN A 132 0.51 15.80 -3.58
C GLN A 132 1.24 15.67 -2.24
N PHE A 133 2.38 16.34 -2.05
CA PHE A 133 3.10 16.35 -0.77
C PHE A 133 2.22 16.85 0.36
N HIS A 134 1.53 17.99 0.18
CA HIS A 134 0.66 18.52 1.21
C HIS A 134 -0.48 17.55 1.56
N ARG A 135 -1.07 16.89 0.55
CA ARG A 135 -2.15 15.93 0.77
C ARG A 135 -1.67 14.69 1.53
N LEU A 136 -0.53 14.14 1.14
CA LEU A 136 0.10 13.01 1.81
C LEU A 136 0.50 13.34 3.25
N GLN A 137 1.16 14.49 3.44
CA GLN A 137 1.53 14.98 4.77
C GLN A 137 0.29 15.14 5.66
N ALA A 138 -0.84 15.59 5.10
CA ALA A 138 -2.08 15.73 5.85
C ALA A 138 -2.64 14.39 6.36
N LEU A 139 -2.37 13.27 5.69
CA LEU A 139 -2.82 11.93 6.13
C LEU A 139 -2.21 11.54 7.48
N LEU A 140 -1.07 12.13 7.88
CA LEU A 140 -0.46 11.89 9.19
C LEU A 140 -1.34 12.34 10.37
N ARG A 141 -2.38 13.15 10.11
CA ARG A 141 -3.38 13.52 11.11
C ARG A 141 -4.36 12.39 11.45
N LEU A 142 -4.44 11.36 10.62
CA LEU A 142 -5.34 10.24 10.89
C LEU A 142 -4.92 9.48 12.16
N PRO A 143 -5.87 8.92 12.92
CA PRO A 143 -5.60 8.13 14.12
C PRO A 143 -4.92 6.80 13.77
N ASP A 144 -4.18 6.23 14.74
CA ASP A 144 -3.37 5.01 14.56
C ASP A 144 -4.13 3.81 13.98
N PRO A 145 -5.38 3.50 14.40
CA PRO A 145 -6.14 2.40 13.81
C PRO A 145 -6.35 2.55 12.30
N ILE A 146 -6.42 3.78 11.79
CA ILE A 146 -6.55 4.04 10.35
C ILE A 146 -5.22 3.82 9.64
N TRP A 147 -4.08 4.10 10.27
CA TRP A 147 -2.76 3.82 9.69
C TRP A 147 -2.58 2.32 9.46
N GLU A 148 -2.93 1.51 10.47
CA GLU A 148 -2.88 0.05 10.39
C GLU A 148 -3.78 -0.49 9.28
N LEU A 149 -5.03 -0.02 9.21
CA LEU A 149 -5.98 -0.41 8.15
C LEU A 149 -5.50 0.03 6.77
N ALA A 150 -5.00 1.25 6.64
CA ALA A 150 -4.52 1.79 5.37
C ALA A 150 -3.30 1.01 4.85
N ASP A 151 -2.37 0.63 5.71
CA ASP A 151 -1.22 -0.18 5.32
C ASP A 151 -1.63 -1.62 4.98
N ARG A 152 -2.44 -2.25 5.84
CA ARG A 152 -2.92 -3.63 5.65
C ARG A 152 -3.68 -3.80 4.33
N PHE A 153 -4.54 -2.83 4.00
CA PHE A 153 -5.39 -2.88 2.80
C PHE A 153 -4.88 -2.02 1.66
N ARG A 154 -3.66 -1.47 1.77
CA ARG A 154 -3.01 -0.62 0.76
C ARG A 154 -3.90 0.50 0.24
N LEU A 155 -4.56 1.21 1.16
CA LEU A 155 -5.50 2.26 0.80
C LEU A 155 -4.82 3.42 0.08
N GLU A 156 -5.48 3.94 -0.94
CA GLU A 156 -5.02 5.03 -1.79
C GLU A 156 -5.32 6.42 -1.17
N GLU A 157 -4.46 7.41 -1.45
CA GLU A 157 -4.58 8.77 -0.90
C GLU A 157 -5.93 9.39 -1.24
N LYS A 158 -6.38 9.18 -2.48
CA LYS A 158 -7.64 9.71 -3.00
C LYS A 158 -8.86 9.24 -2.20
N ARG A 159 -8.80 8.10 -1.51
CA ARG A 159 -9.87 7.63 -0.61
C ARG A 159 -9.71 8.25 0.78
N LEU A 160 -8.51 8.22 1.33
CA LEU A 160 -8.22 8.69 2.70
C LEU A 160 -8.36 10.21 2.88
N ARG A 161 -8.11 11.02 1.83
CA ARG A 161 -8.21 12.49 1.93
C ARG A 161 -9.59 13.01 2.31
N TYR A 162 -10.65 12.24 2.04
CA TYR A 162 -12.02 12.60 2.43
C TYR A 162 -12.31 12.17 3.86
N VAL A 163 -11.67 11.11 4.35
CA VAL A 163 -11.74 10.68 5.76
C VAL A 163 -11.23 11.80 6.67
N LEU A 164 -10.17 12.51 6.26
CA LEU A 164 -9.67 13.70 6.98
C LEU A 164 -10.69 14.84 7.16
N LYS A 165 -11.76 14.87 6.36
CA LYS A 165 -12.81 15.89 6.50
C LYS A 165 -13.85 15.54 7.55
N VAL A 166 -13.84 14.32 8.06
CA VAL A 166 -14.74 13.86 9.13
C VAL A 166 -14.13 14.29 10.46
N GLU A 167 -14.89 14.99 11.29
CA GLU A 167 -14.38 15.55 12.55
C GLU A 167 -14.25 14.49 13.64
N ASP A 168 -15.18 13.54 13.70
CA ASP A 168 -15.19 12.50 14.72
C ASP A 168 -14.29 11.32 14.34
N GLU A 169 -13.33 10.99 15.20
CA GLU A 169 -12.36 9.90 14.96
C GLU A 169 -13.04 8.52 14.88
N THR A 170 -14.12 8.29 15.64
CA THR A 170 -14.86 7.02 15.59
C THR A 170 -15.49 6.84 14.22
N GLN A 171 -16.16 7.88 13.72
CA GLN A 171 -16.73 7.91 12.37
C GLN A 171 -15.66 7.80 11.28
N GLN A 172 -14.47 8.37 11.48
CA GLN A 172 -13.35 8.17 10.55
C GLN A 172 -12.97 6.69 10.44
N VAL A 173 -12.82 6.00 11.58
CA VAL A 173 -12.48 4.58 11.63
C VAL A 173 -13.58 3.74 10.96
N GLU A 174 -14.84 3.97 11.32
CA GLU A 174 -15.99 3.27 10.73
C GLU A 174 -16.08 3.49 9.21
N LEU A 175 -15.86 4.73 8.75
CA LEU A 175 -15.84 5.04 7.33
C LEU A 175 -14.71 4.28 6.61
N VAL A 176 -13.51 4.22 7.18
CA VAL A 176 -12.39 3.46 6.60
C VAL A 176 -12.71 1.98 6.51
N ARG A 177 -13.33 1.41 7.54
CA ARG A 177 -13.76 0.02 7.50
C ARG A 177 -14.84 -0.22 6.44
N ALA A 178 -15.82 0.68 6.30
CA ALA A 178 -16.79 0.63 5.22
C ALA A 178 -16.14 0.76 3.82
N ILE A 179 -15.10 1.60 3.68
CA ILE A 179 -14.30 1.70 2.45
C ILE A 179 -13.70 0.35 2.07
N ILE A 180 -13.19 -0.39 3.05
CA ILE A 180 -12.56 -1.70 2.85
C ILE A 180 -13.62 -2.76 2.53
N ASP A 181 -14.64 -2.88 3.38
CA ASP A 181 -15.64 -3.95 3.31
C ASP A 181 -16.50 -3.84 2.05
N GLN A 182 -16.88 -2.62 1.67
CA GLN A 182 -17.71 -2.37 0.48
C GLN A 182 -16.88 -2.00 -0.75
N ASN A 183 -15.55 -1.94 -0.63
CA ASN A 183 -14.62 -1.48 -1.66
C ASN A 183 -15.07 -0.16 -2.32
N LEU A 184 -15.34 0.86 -1.50
CA LEU A 184 -15.86 2.14 -1.96
C LEU A 184 -14.83 2.86 -2.83
N SER A 185 -15.29 3.42 -3.96
CA SER A 185 -14.47 4.29 -4.81
C SER A 185 -14.24 5.65 -4.14
N ALA A 186 -13.20 6.36 -4.56
CA ALA A 186 -12.89 7.70 -4.03
C ALA A 186 -14.05 8.69 -4.22
N GLU A 187 -14.72 8.63 -5.36
CA GLU A 187 -15.88 9.47 -5.69
C GLU A 187 -17.05 9.15 -4.76
N ARG A 188 -17.26 7.87 -4.43
CA ARG A 188 -18.31 7.47 -3.50
C ARG A 188 -18.01 7.92 -2.07
N VAL A 189 -16.77 7.79 -1.62
CA VAL A 189 -16.34 8.30 -0.30
C VAL A 189 -16.55 9.81 -0.24
N GLN A 190 -16.12 10.52 -1.27
CA GLN A 190 -16.36 11.96 -1.39
C GLN A 190 -17.85 12.29 -1.25
N GLN A 191 -18.70 11.62 -2.04
CA GLN A 191 -20.13 11.88 -2.04
C GLN A 191 -20.76 11.64 -0.66
N ILE A 192 -20.36 10.57 0.04
CA ILE A 192 -20.87 10.25 1.39
C ILE A 192 -20.51 11.40 2.35
N VAL A 193 -19.23 11.76 2.40
CA VAL A 193 -18.71 12.78 3.32
C VAL A 193 -19.26 14.18 3.01
N GLU A 194 -19.32 14.57 1.74
CA GLU A 194 -19.75 15.92 1.34
C GLU A 194 -21.27 16.09 1.30
N SER A 195 -22.04 15.00 1.26
CA SER A 195 -23.51 15.08 1.28
C SER A 195 -24.11 15.34 2.67
N GLY A 196 -23.30 15.31 3.73
CA GLY A 196 -23.76 15.46 5.12
C GLY A 196 -24.54 14.24 5.65
N ARG A 197 -24.65 13.16 4.87
CA ARG A 197 -25.36 11.92 5.24
C ARG A 197 -24.42 10.82 5.74
N LEU A 198 -23.30 11.22 6.34
CA LEU A 198 -22.30 10.28 6.83
C LEU A 198 -22.89 9.41 7.95
N ALA A 199 -23.55 10.01 8.94
CA ALA A 199 -24.18 9.29 10.04
C ALA A 199 -25.19 8.24 9.54
N ASP A 200 -26.14 8.64 8.69
CA ASP A 200 -27.12 7.72 8.09
C ASP A 200 -26.47 6.56 7.33
N PHE A 201 -25.37 6.84 6.62
CA PHE A 201 -24.61 5.81 5.91
C PHE A 201 -23.94 4.84 6.87
N LEU A 202 -23.31 5.34 7.93
CA LEU A 202 -22.61 4.53 8.91
C LEU A 202 -23.59 3.67 9.73
N GLU A 203 -24.74 4.20 10.14
CA GLU A 203 -25.81 3.41 10.78
C GLU A 203 -26.29 2.25 9.90
N GLY A 204 -26.34 2.47 8.58
CA GLY A 204 -26.65 1.41 7.61
C GLY A 204 -25.51 0.40 7.43
N ALA A 205 -24.26 0.86 7.50
CA ALA A 205 -23.06 0.03 7.36
C ALA A 205 -22.80 -0.83 8.59
N ASP A 206 -23.16 -0.35 9.79
CA ASP A 206 -22.92 -1.07 11.05
C ASP A 206 -23.67 -2.40 11.13
N ARG A 207 -24.83 -2.48 10.45
CA ARG A 207 -25.60 -3.73 10.28
C ARG A 207 -24.83 -4.80 9.49
N TYR A 208 -23.85 -4.40 8.67
CA TYR A 208 -22.96 -5.30 7.95
C TYR A 208 -21.69 -5.65 8.73
N HIS A 209 -21.34 -4.85 9.74
CA HIS A 209 -20.02 -4.87 10.37
C HIS A 209 -19.84 -5.92 11.47
N GLY A 210 -20.92 -6.61 11.85
CA GLY A 210 -20.88 -7.76 12.75
C GLY A 210 -20.19 -9.03 12.20
N GLN A 211 -19.62 -8.99 11.00
CA GLN A 211 -18.85 -10.08 10.42
C GLN A 211 -17.39 -9.64 10.21
N SER A 212 -16.51 -10.19 11.06
CA SER A 212 -15.04 -10.27 11.00
C SER A 212 -14.34 -9.78 9.73
N TYR A 213 -13.19 -9.10 9.87
CA TYR A 213 -12.28 -8.69 8.79
C TYR A 213 -12.12 -9.79 7.74
N LYS A 214 -12.89 -9.69 6.67
CA LYS A 214 -12.93 -10.69 5.62
C LYS A 214 -11.56 -10.76 4.92
N THR A 215 -11.08 -11.96 4.65
CA THR A 215 -9.95 -12.18 3.76
C THR A 215 -10.28 -11.66 2.36
N THR A 216 -9.26 -11.46 1.51
CA THR A 216 -9.49 -11.09 0.10
C THR A 216 -10.39 -12.10 -0.60
N ALA A 217 -10.24 -13.39 -0.30
CA ALA A 217 -11.08 -14.45 -0.84
C ALA A 217 -12.56 -14.29 -0.42
N GLU A 218 -12.81 -14.03 0.87
CA GLU A 218 -14.17 -13.83 1.39
C GLU A 218 -14.84 -12.59 0.78
N ARG A 219 -14.11 -11.48 0.63
CA ARG A 219 -14.65 -10.28 -0.05
C ARG A 219 -15.01 -10.55 -1.51
N VAL A 220 -14.16 -11.29 -2.24
CA VAL A 220 -14.42 -11.65 -3.64
C VAL A 220 -15.64 -12.56 -3.73
N ALA A 221 -15.73 -13.58 -2.88
CA ALA A 221 -16.86 -14.51 -2.86
C ALA A 221 -18.20 -13.79 -2.60
N ASP A 222 -18.25 -12.93 -1.59
CA ASP A 222 -19.47 -12.20 -1.23
C ASP A 222 -19.90 -11.24 -2.33
N ARG A 223 -18.94 -10.52 -2.93
CA ARG A 223 -19.23 -9.59 -4.03
C ARG A 223 -19.62 -10.34 -5.31
N TRP A 224 -19.01 -11.49 -5.57
CA TRP A 224 -19.30 -12.31 -6.74
C TRP A 224 -20.76 -12.78 -6.74
N ALA A 225 -21.31 -13.20 -5.59
CA ALA A 225 -22.71 -13.59 -5.50
C ALA A 225 -23.66 -12.46 -5.95
N GLY A 226 -23.41 -11.22 -5.49
CA GLY A 226 -24.20 -10.05 -5.88
C GLY A 226 -23.99 -9.64 -7.34
N LEU A 227 -22.77 -9.76 -7.88
CA LEU A 227 -22.46 -9.47 -9.27
C LEU A 227 -23.10 -10.51 -10.21
N ALA A 228 -22.94 -11.80 -9.89
CA ALA A 228 -23.47 -12.93 -10.67
C ALA A 228 -24.99 -12.86 -10.82
N GLY A 229 -25.72 -12.40 -9.79
CA GLY A 229 -27.16 -12.17 -9.89
C GLY A 229 -27.58 -11.04 -10.84
N GLN A 230 -26.66 -10.14 -11.20
CA GLN A 230 -26.89 -9.03 -12.13
C GLN A 230 -26.47 -9.36 -13.56
N ILE A 231 -25.51 -10.27 -13.76
CA ILE A 231 -24.98 -10.68 -15.07
C ILE A 231 -26.11 -11.09 -16.05
N PRO A 232 -27.13 -11.89 -15.68
CA PRO A 232 -28.20 -12.26 -16.59
C PRO A 232 -29.05 -11.08 -17.09
N LYS A 233 -29.00 -9.94 -16.41
CA LYS A 233 -29.76 -8.73 -16.74
C LYS A 233 -28.91 -7.68 -17.47
N ALA A 234 -27.61 -7.91 -17.58
CA ALA A 234 -26.67 -6.97 -18.16
C ALA A 234 -26.51 -7.21 -19.68
N ASP A 235 -26.23 -6.14 -20.42
CA ASP A 235 -25.73 -6.23 -21.78
C ASP A 235 -24.24 -6.60 -21.75
N LEU A 236 -23.96 -7.88 -21.99
CA LEU A 236 -22.60 -8.42 -21.92
C LEU A 236 -21.68 -7.87 -23.02
N GLY A 237 -22.23 -7.45 -24.17
CA GLY A 237 -21.45 -6.81 -25.23
C GLY A 237 -20.92 -5.46 -24.76
N MET A 238 -21.81 -4.63 -24.21
CA MET A 238 -21.42 -3.34 -23.64
C MET A 238 -20.44 -3.49 -22.46
N VAL A 239 -20.60 -4.52 -21.63
CA VAL A 239 -19.68 -4.80 -20.52
C VAL A 239 -18.28 -5.14 -21.06
N ALA A 240 -18.18 -5.99 -22.09
CA ALA A 240 -16.91 -6.35 -22.71
C ALA A 240 -16.22 -5.13 -23.34
N ASP A 241 -16.96 -4.29 -24.08
CA ASP A 241 -16.43 -3.07 -24.69
C ASP A 241 -15.92 -2.07 -23.65
N ARG A 242 -16.64 -1.93 -22.53
CA ARG A 242 -16.20 -1.09 -21.40
C ARG A 242 -15.00 -1.65 -20.67
N TRP A 243 -14.84 -2.96 -20.64
CA TRP A 243 -13.69 -3.60 -20.02
C TRP A 243 -12.42 -3.36 -20.84
N LEU A 244 -12.51 -3.57 -22.16
CA LEU A 244 -11.41 -3.36 -23.11
C LEU A 244 -11.00 -1.90 -23.27
N SER A 245 -11.93 -0.96 -23.10
CA SER A 245 -11.63 0.48 -23.22
C SER A 245 -10.93 1.10 -22.00
N ARG A 246 -10.86 0.38 -20.87
CA ARG A 246 -10.34 0.93 -19.60
C ARG A 246 -8.98 0.37 -19.19
N GLN A 247 -8.53 -0.70 -19.82
CA GLN A 247 -7.33 -1.45 -19.43
C GLN A 247 -6.59 -1.89 -20.68
N THR A 248 -5.32 -2.24 -20.51
CA THR A 248 -4.55 -2.82 -21.62
C THR A 248 -5.07 -4.22 -21.95
N THR A 249 -4.89 -4.65 -23.19
CA THR A 249 -5.31 -5.98 -23.64
C THR A 249 -4.66 -7.10 -22.83
N ASP A 250 -3.43 -6.90 -22.35
CA ASP A 250 -2.70 -7.90 -21.55
C ASP A 250 -3.27 -8.03 -20.13
N GLU A 251 -3.60 -6.92 -19.46
CA GLU A 251 -4.29 -6.95 -18.16
C GLU A 251 -5.65 -7.63 -18.27
N VAL A 252 -6.40 -7.35 -19.35
CA VAL A 252 -7.70 -8.01 -19.59
C VAL A 252 -7.52 -9.51 -19.81
N ARG A 253 -6.49 -9.95 -20.54
CA ARG A 253 -6.20 -11.39 -20.73
C ARG A 253 -5.88 -12.10 -19.41
N GLU A 254 -5.07 -11.48 -18.55
CA GLU A 254 -4.73 -12.05 -17.25
C GLU A 254 -5.98 -12.22 -16.36
N GLN A 255 -6.85 -11.21 -16.34
CA GLN A 255 -8.11 -11.25 -15.60
C GLN A 255 -9.06 -12.32 -16.14
N VAL A 256 -9.18 -12.45 -17.47
CA VAL A 256 -9.99 -13.50 -18.11
C VAL A 256 -9.45 -14.90 -17.76
N ALA A 257 -8.13 -15.09 -17.76
CA ALA A 257 -7.52 -16.37 -17.36
C ALA A 257 -7.85 -16.72 -15.90
N THR A 258 -7.80 -15.73 -14.99
CA THR A 258 -8.18 -15.93 -13.58
C THR A 258 -9.67 -16.30 -13.43
N LEU A 259 -10.56 -15.71 -14.25
CA LEU A 259 -11.98 -16.08 -14.24
C LEU A 259 -12.22 -17.52 -14.72
N TYR A 260 -11.49 -17.97 -15.75
CA TYR A 260 -11.57 -19.35 -16.21
C TYR A 260 -11.08 -20.33 -15.14
N GLU A 261 -9.98 -20.03 -14.45
CA GLU A 261 -9.48 -20.86 -13.34
C GLU A 261 -10.51 -20.94 -12.21
N LEU A 262 -11.12 -19.80 -11.84
CA LEU A 262 -12.20 -19.79 -10.84
C LEU A 262 -13.39 -20.63 -11.28
N LEU A 263 -13.81 -20.52 -12.55
CA LEU A 263 -14.91 -21.31 -13.09
C LEU A 263 -14.61 -22.80 -13.01
N GLU A 264 -13.41 -23.23 -13.42
CA GLU A 264 -12.99 -24.62 -13.37
C GLU A 264 -13.02 -25.18 -11.93
N ILE A 265 -12.54 -24.39 -10.96
CA ILE A 265 -12.57 -24.77 -9.54
C ILE A 265 -14.02 -24.91 -9.05
N VAL A 266 -14.92 -24.02 -9.46
CA VAL A 266 -16.33 -24.06 -9.05
C VAL A 266 -17.05 -25.24 -9.70
N GLU A 267 -16.87 -25.48 -11.00
CA GLU A 267 -17.46 -26.62 -11.72
C GLU A 267 -17.06 -27.94 -11.08
N ARG A 268 -15.76 -28.14 -10.81
CA ARG A 268 -15.27 -29.34 -10.12
C ARG A 268 -15.94 -29.57 -8.76
N ARG A 269 -16.23 -28.50 -8.02
CA ARG A 269 -16.90 -28.58 -6.70
C ARG A 269 -18.42 -28.74 -6.79
N LEU A 270 -19.02 -28.51 -7.95
CA LEU A 270 -20.46 -28.78 -8.17
C LEU A 270 -20.71 -30.25 -8.55
N ASP A 271 -19.68 -30.91 -9.09
CA ASP A 271 -19.72 -32.32 -9.48
C ASP A 271 -19.32 -33.30 -8.35
N ASP A 272 -18.76 -32.79 -7.24
CA ASP A 272 -18.41 -33.51 -6.00
C ASP A 272 -19.58 -33.54 -4.99
#